data_AF-A0A6G0YFH0-F1
#
_entry.id   AF-A0A6G0YFH0-F1
#
_cell.length_a   1.000
_cell.length_b   1.000
_cell.length_c   1.000
_cell.angle_alpha   90.00
_cell.angle_beta   90.00
_cell.angle_gamma   90.00
#
_symmetry.space_group_name_H-M   'P 1'
#
loop_
_entity.id
_entity.type
_entity.pdbx_description
1 polymer ?
#
loop_
_entity_poly.entity_id
_entity_poly.type
_entity_poly.pdbx_seq_one_letter_code
_entity_poly.pdbx_strand_id
1 'polypeptide(L)'
;MFIPLDIIMKLNQIKSVSELFLKFMPHVDIIHEILMYETNDGQNSTIIPKAATCTTENQTVSLRDDDNPSLYYSPPCTRVKRCGGCCGSSLVSCQPTEVEMLNFEEKQHVKCKCDCIVKEKDCKPSQVYSSRECRCVCNNSEEEQKCDEQEKKIWDSDTCSCQCIEEQECTTGYKFDYDTCCCELA
;
A
#
# COMPACT_ATOMS: atom_id res chain seq x y z
N MET A 1 -9.73 3.56 -12.58
CA MET A 1 -10.28 2.24 -12.21
C MET A 1 -9.42 1.69 -11.09
N PHE A 2 -9.92 1.64 -9.86
CA PHE A 2 -9.18 1.07 -8.73
C PHE A 2 -9.68 -0.36 -8.50
N ILE A 3 -8.78 -1.31 -8.26
CA ILE A 3 -9.15 -2.65 -7.83
C ILE A 3 -9.47 -2.59 -6.34
N PRO A 4 -10.68 -2.96 -5.91
CA PRO A 4 -11.04 -3.01 -4.50
C PRO A 4 -10.05 -3.86 -3.68
N LEU A 5 -9.71 -3.39 -2.47
CA LEU A 5 -8.72 -4.06 -1.63
C LEU A 5 -9.18 -5.46 -1.20
N ASP A 6 -10.48 -5.70 -1.03
CA ASP A 6 -11.02 -7.02 -0.71
C ASP A 6 -10.73 -8.05 -1.82
N ILE A 7 -10.75 -7.61 -3.08
CA ILE A 7 -10.35 -8.42 -4.23
C ILE A 7 -8.84 -8.69 -4.14
N ILE A 8 -8.02 -7.67 -3.90
CA ILE A 8 -6.57 -7.80 -3.72
C ILE A 8 -6.21 -8.81 -2.61
N MET A 9 -6.91 -8.74 -1.47
CA MET A 9 -6.67 -9.67 -0.36
C MET A 9 -6.99 -11.12 -0.75
N LYS A 10 -8.02 -11.33 -1.59
CA LYS A 10 -8.32 -12.66 -2.15
C LYS A 10 -7.30 -13.09 -3.19
N LEU A 11 -6.72 -12.15 -3.96
CA LEU A 11 -5.62 -12.42 -4.90
C LEU A 11 -4.37 -12.93 -4.19
N ASN A 12 -4.06 -12.41 -3.00
CA ASN A 12 -2.90 -12.85 -2.19
C ASN A 12 -2.98 -14.32 -1.75
N GLN A 13 -4.17 -14.93 -1.79
CA GLN A 13 -4.37 -16.33 -1.40
C GLN A 13 -4.13 -17.30 -2.55
N ILE A 14 -3.96 -16.80 -3.78
CA ILE A 14 -3.85 -17.59 -5.00
C ILE A 14 -2.42 -18.09 -5.17
N LYS A 15 -2.27 -19.38 -5.48
CA LYS A 15 -0.96 -20.04 -5.59
C LYS A 15 -0.57 -20.35 -7.03
N SER A 16 -1.49 -20.27 -8.00
CA SER A 16 -1.22 -20.53 -9.41
C SER A 16 -2.09 -19.69 -10.34
N VAL A 17 -1.61 -19.54 -11.59
CA VAL A 17 -2.35 -18.88 -12.66
C VAL A 17 -3.69 -19.58 -12.93
N SER A 18 -3.73 -20.92 -12.88
CA SER A 18 -4.97 -21.67 -13.04
C SER A 18 -6.00 -21.36 -11.94
N GLU A 19 -5.55 -21.24 -10.70
CA GLU A 19 -6.42 -20.86 -9.56
C GLU A 19 -6.94 -19.42 -9.70
N LEU A 20 -6.13 -18.51 -10.26
CA LEU A 20 -6.54 -17.15 -10.60
C LEU A 20 -7.72 -17.15 -11.59
N PHE A 21 -7.56 -17.82 -12.73
CA PHE A 21 -8.58 -17.85 -13.76
C PHE A 21 -9.87 -18.50 -13.26
N LEU A 22 -9.78 -19.64 -12.58
CA LEU A 22 -10.96 -20.32 -12.04
C LEU A 22 -11.75 -19.47 -11.04
N LYS A 23 -11.07 -18.65 -10.22
CA LYS A 23 -11.70 -17.91 -9.13
C LYS A 23 -12.21 -16.52 -9.54
N PHE A 24 -11.55 -15.87 -10.50
CA PHE A 24 -11.85 -14.48 -10.88
C PHE A 24 -12.35 -14.32 -12.32
N MET A 25 -12.15 -15.32 -13.18
CA MET A 25 -12.52 -15.30 -14.59
C MET A 25 -13.17 -16.64 -15.01
N PRO A 26 -14.22 -17.11 -14.30
CA PRO A 26 -14.77 -18.47 -14.50
C PRO A 26 -15.45 -18.67 -15.86
N HIS A 27 -15.76 -17.58 -16.58
CA HIS A 27 -16.39 -17.61 -17.90
C HIS A 27 -15.41 -17.48 -19.07
N VAL A 28 -14.11 -17.39 -18.77
CA VAL A 28 -13.07 -17.36 -19.79
C VAL A 28 -12.65 -18.80 -20.09
N ASP A 29 -12.71 -19.19 -21.36
CA ASP A 29 -12.30 -20.54 -21.80
C ASP A 29 -10.78 -20.67 -21.66
N ILE A 30 -10.36 -21.24 -20.53
CA ILE A 30 -8.95 -21.38 -20.11
C ILE A 30 -8.09 -22.05 -21.19
N ILE A 31 -8.66 -22.96 -21.99
CA ILE A 31 -7.96 -23.67 -23.06
C ILE A 31 -7.53 -22.71 -24.18
N HIS A 32 -8.35 -21.72 -24.54
CA HIS A 32 -8.04 -20.80 -25.64
C HIS A 32 -6.99 -19.75 -25.23
N GLU A 33 -6.97 -19.31 -23.97
CA GLU A 33 -5.99 -18.33 -23.47
C GLU A 33 -4.64 -18.97 -23.07
N ILE A 34 -4.63 -20.18 -22.50
CA ILE A 34 -3.37 -20.89 -22.21
C ILE A 34 -2.62 -21.21 -23.51
N LEU A 35 -3.32 -21.62 -24.58
CA LEU A 35 -2.71 -21.92 -25.88
C LEU A 35 -2.04 -20.70 -26.55
N MET A 36 -2.51 -19.47 -26.27
CA MET A 36 -1.89 -18.23 -26.76
C MET A 36 -0.56 -17.91 -26.03
N TYR A 37 -0.38 -18.39 -24.80
CA TYR A 37 0.89 -18.29 -24.07
C TYR A 37 1.86 -19.44 -24.38
N GLU A 38 1.35 -20.58 -24.84
CA GLU A 38 2.18 -21.78 -25.15
C GLU A 38 2.67 -21.85 -26.60
N THR A 39 2.11 -21.05 -27.52
CA THR A 39 2.49 -21.09 -28.94
C THR A 39 3.18 -19.81 -29.41
N ASN A 40 4.45 -19.66 -29.03
CA ASN A 40 5.53 -19.09 -29.88
C ASN A 40 6.81 -18.93 -29.03
N ASP A 41 7.62 -19.99 -28.92
CA ASP A 41 9.06 -19.89 -29.22
C ASP A 41 9.68 -21.29 -29.27
N GLY A 42 10.33 -21.61 -30.38
CA GLY A 42 11.26 -22.73 -30.41
C GLY A 42 12.44 -22.38 -29.50
N GLN A 43 12.80 -23.29 -28.59
CA GLN A 43 14.01 -23.22 -27.77
C GLN A 43 14.13 -22.00 -26.84
N ASN A 44 13.24 -21.90 -25.86
CA ASN A 44 13.62 -21.48 -24.51
C ASN A 44 12.66 -22.07 -23.49
N SER A 45 13.19 -22.69 -22.44
CA SER A 45 12.38 -23.17 -21.32
C SER A 45 11.87 -21.96 -20.53
N THR A 46 10.69 -21.44 -20.89
CA THR A 46 10.06 -20.33 -20.18
C THR A 46 9.90 -20.67 -18.69
N ILE A 47 10.68 -20.01 -17.83
CA ILE A 47 10.62 -20.20 -16.38
C ILE A 47 9.42 -19.40 -15.86
N ILE A 48 8.37 -20.08 -15.43
CA ILE A 48 7.23 -19.44 -14.78
C ILE A 48 7.68 -19.00 -13.37
N PRO A 49 7.60 -17.69 -13.03
CA PRO A 49 7.97 -17.21 -11.72
C PRO A 49 7.00 -17.76 -10.66
N LYS A 50 7.56 -18.26 -9.56
CA LYS A 50 6.77 -18.64 -8.39
C LYS A 50 6.56 -17.41 -7.52
N ALA A 51 5.33 -17.17 -7.09
CA ALA A 51 5.02 -16.06 -6.21
C ALA A 51 5.78 -16.22 -4.88
N ALA A 52 6.49 -15.17 -4.46
CA ALA A 52 7.06 -15.07 -3.13
C ALA A 52 5.95 -14.72 -2.15
N THR A 53 5.37 -15.71 -1.49
CA THR A 53 4.26 -15.51 -0.55
C THR A 53 4.73 -14.86 0.74
N CYS A 54 3.92 -13.94 1.30
CA CYS A 54 4.19 -13.30 2.60
C CYS A 54 4.35 -14.32 3.73
N THR A 55 5.60 -14.60 4.11
CA THR A 55 5.97 -15.64 5.08
C THR A 55 7.27 -15.25 5.81
N THR A 56 7.72 -16.06 6.76
CA THR A 56 8.99 -15.81 7.46
C THR A 56 10.17 -16.32 6.64
N GLU A 57 11.16 -15.47 6.43
CA GLU A 57 12.37 -15.74 5.65
C GLU A 57 13.62 -15.39 6.46
N ASN A 58 14.75 -16.04 6.18
CA ASN A 58 16.01 -15.73 6.84
C ASN A 58 16.61 -14.44 6.26
N GLN A 59 16.71 -13.41 7.09
CA GLN A 59 17.37 -12.16 6.75
C GLN A 59 18.65 -11.99 7.58
N THR A 60 19.70 -11.46 6.96
CA THR A 60 20.92 -11.09 7.66
C THR A 60 20.70 -9.84 8.51
N VAL A 61 21.05 -9.91 9.79
CA VAL A 61 21.04 -8.78 10.73
C VAL A 61 22.45 -8.57 11.27
N SER A 62 22.88 -7.32 11.37
CA SER A 62 24.15 -6.96 11.98
C SER A 62 24.09 -7.21 13.48
N LEU A 63 25.16 -7.75 14.07
CA LEU A 63 25.32 -7.89 15.52
C LEU A 63 26.11 -6.73 16.13
N ARG A 64 26.42 -5.70 15.34
CA ARG A 64 27.08 -4.49 15.81
C ARG A 64 26.03 -3.56 16.39
N ASP A 65 26.13 -3.31 17.69
CA ASP A 65 25.23 -2.40 18.41
C ASP A 65 25.69 -0.92 18.34
N ASP A 66 26.94 -0.70 17.92
CA ASP A 66 27.59 0.62 17.89
C ASP A 66 28.63 0.70 16.74
N ASP A 67 28.92 1.92 16.29
CA ASP A 67 29.87 2.22 15.20
C ASP A 67 31.34 2.29 15.66
N ASN A 68 31.65 1.98 16.93
CA ASN A 68 33.01 2.03 17.48
C ASN A 68 33.97 1.11 16.71
N PRO A 69 34.96 1.66 15.98
CA PRO A 69 35.87 0.88 15.15
C PRO A 69 36.88 0.05 15.94
N SER A 70 36.95 0.23 17.26
CA SER A 70 37.84 -0.52 18.17
C SER A 70 37.22 -1.84 18.66
N LEU A 71 35.93 -2.08 18.40
CA LEU A 71 35.22 -3.29 18.81
C LEU A 71 35.04 -4.24 17.63
N TYR A 72 35.53 -5.47 17.78
CA TYR A 72 35.35 -6.54 16.79
C TYR A 72 34.30 -7.54 17.27
N TYR A 73 33.18 -7.60 16.57
CA TYR A 73 32.10 -8.55 16.80
C TYR A 73 32.29 -9.80 15.93
N SER A 74 32.26 -10.98 16.55
CA SER A 74 32.36 -12.27 15.85
C SER A 74 31.19 -13.18 16.23
N PRO A 75 30.35 -13.61 15.26
CA PRO A 75 30.31 -13.15 13.87
C PRO A 75 29.84 -11.68 13.76
N PRO A 76 30.11 -10.97 12.63
CA PRO A 76 29.65 -9.59 12.47
C PRO A 76 28.15 -9.48 12.19
N CYS A 77 27.53 -10.55 11.68
CA CYS A 77 26.11 -10.64 11.40
C CYS A 77 25.62 -12.07 11.59
N THR A 78 24.33 -12.22 11.84
CA THR A 78 23.65 -13.53 11.93
C THR A 78 22.38 -13.50 11.07
N ARG A 79 21.71 -14.65 10.94
CA ARG A 79 20.42 -14.75 10.25
C ARG A 79 19.30 -14.84 11.27
N VAL A 80 18.30 -13.98 11.13
CA VAL A 80 17.07 -13.99 11.93
C VAL A 80 15.87 -14.09 10.99
N LYS A 81 14.82 -14.79 11.41
CA LYS A 81 13.58 -14.83 10.65
C LYS A 81 12.90 -13.46 10.68
N ARG A 82 12.65 -12.89 9.51
CA ARG A 82 11.89 -11.66 9.30
C ARG A 82 10.77 -11.93 8.30
N CYS A 83 9.78 -11.06 8.27
CA CYS A 83 8.68 -11.19 7.32
C CYS A 83 9.16 -10.72 5.95
N GLY A 84 9.02 -11.58 4.95
CA GLY A 84 9.46 -11.37 3.58
C GLY A 84 8.43 -11.84 2.58
N GLY A 85 8.74 -11.68 1.29
CA GLY A 85 7.83 -11.93 0.19
C GLY A 85 6.96 -10.73 -0.19
N CYS A 86 5.97 -11.00 -1.03
CA CYS A 86 5.16 -9.99 -1.70
C CYS A 86 3.70 -10.03 -1.24
N CYS A 87 3.06 -8.87 -1.29
CA CYS A 87 1.62 -8.70 -1.20
C CYS A 87 1.11 -8.05 -2.50
N GLY A 88 -0.11 -8.37 -2.90
CA GLY A 88 -0.68 -8.06 -4.23
C GLY A 88 -1.14 -6.62 -4.44
N SER A 89 -0.77 -5.68 -3.56
CA SER A 89 -1.03 -4.25 -3.74
C SER A 89 0.03 -3.44 -3.02
N SER A 90 0.29 -2.23 -3.54
CA SER A 90 1.16 -1.24 -2.92
C SER A 90 0.61 -0.65 -1.62
N LEU A 91 -0.68 -0.86 -1.31
CA LEU A 91 -1.31 -0.38 -0.07
C LEU A 91 -1.03 -1.30 1.14
N VAL A 92 -0.52 -2.51 0.90
CA VAL A 92 -0.25 -3.53 1.91
C VAL A 92 1.21 -3.97 1.88
N SER A 93 1.73 -4.42 3.02
CA SER A 93 3.07 -4.98 3.15
C SER A 93 3.07 -6.23 4.02
N CYS A 94 4.10 -7.07 3.88
CA CYS A 94 4.24 -8.27 4.69
C CYS A 94 4.75 -7.90 6.09
N GLN A 95 3.84 -7.88 7.07
CA GLN A 95 4.12 -7.41 8.43
C GLN A 95 4.06 -8.55 9.46
N PRO A 96 4.85 -8.48 10.54
CA PRO A 96 4.78 -9.46 11.61
C PRO A 96 3.49 -9.34 12.41
N THR A 97 2.88 -10.49 12.71
CA THR A 97 1.75 -10.58 13.65
C THR A 97 2.17 -11.12 15.00
N GLU A 98 3.33 -11.76 15.06
CA GLU A 98 3.89 -12.38 16.25
C GLU A 98 5.42 -12.26 16.19
N VAL A 99 6.00 -11.79 17.29
CA VAL A 99 7.42 -11.51 17.42
C VAL A 99 7.92 -12.12 18.73
N GLU A 100 9.09 -12.74 18.67
CA GLU A 100 9.82 -13.30 19.81
C GLU A 100 11.15 -12.56 19.98
N MET A 101 11.60 -12.38 21.23
CA MET A 101 12.93 -11.85 21.51
C MET A 101 13.93 -12.99 21.65
N LEU A 102 15.03 -12.90 20.92
CA LEU A 102 16.14 -13.84 21.01
C LEU A 102 17.06 -13.50 22.17
N ASN A 103 17.93 -14.44 22.54
CA ASN A 103 18.89 -14.31 23.64
C ASN A 103 20.01 -13.29 23.38
N PHE A 104 20.15 -12.82 22.13
CA PHE A 104 21.05 -11.74 21.73
C PHE A 104 20.27 -10.45 21.42
N GLU A 105 19.13 -10.24 22.08
CA GLU A 105 18.32 -9.01 22.06
C GLU A 105 17.72 -8.61 20.69
N GLU A 106 17.84 -9.48 19.68
CA GLU A 106 17.21 -9.30 18.37
C GLU A 106 15.75 -9.80 18.34
N LYS A 107 14.92 -9.10 17.56
CA LYS A 107 13.51 -9.48 17.33
C LYS A 107 13.38 -10.43 16.15
N GLN A 108 12.83 -11.61 16.42
CA GLN A 108 12.49 -12.62 15.42
C GLN A 108 10.99 -12.59 15.11
N HIS A 109 10.65 -12.57 13.82
CA HIS A 109 9.26 -12.70 13.39
C HIS A 109 8.87 -14.19 13.32
N VAL A 110 7.72 -14.53 13.91
CA VAL A 110 7.21 -15.92 13.97
C VAL A 110 6.10 -16.13 12.94
N LYS A 111 5.18 -15.16 12.83
CA LYS A 111 4.05 -15.19 11.89
C LYS A 111 3.96 -13.87 11.15
N CYS A 112 3.53 -13.94 9.88
CA CYS A 112 3.41 -12.81 8.99
C CYS A 112 2.02 -12.77 8.36
N LYS A 113 1.55 -11.56 8.06
CA LYS A 113 0.37 -11.35 7.21
C LYS A 113 0.59 -10.14 6.31
N CYS A 114 -0.07 -10.12 5.15
CA CYS A 114 -0.24 -8.89 4.41
C CYS A 114 -1.17 -7.98 5.20
N ASP A 115 -0.66 -6.83 5.62
CA ASP A 115 -1.42 -5.83 6.39
C ASP A 115 -1.22 -4.44 5.79
N CYS A 116 -2.14 -3.54 6.08
CA CYS A 116 -2.08 -2.17 5.58
C CYS A 116 -0.79 -1.48 6.01
N ILE A 117 -0.16 -0.74 5.08
CA ILE A 117 1.02 0.09 5.38
C ILE A 117 0.62 1.22 6.33
N VAL A 118 -0.43 1.96 5.95
CA VAL A 118 -1.03 3.02 6.77
C VAL A 118 -1.76 2.39 7.96
N LYS A 119 -1.58 2.95 9.15
CA LYS A 119 -2.24 2.57 10.38
C LYS A 119 -3.13 3.72 10.89
N GLU A 120 -4.02 3.39 11.82
CA GLU A 120 -4.92 4.36 12.44
C GLU A 120 -4.20 5.56 13.06
N LYS A 121 -3.06 5.32 13.71
CA LYS A 121 -2.20 6.37 14.28
C LYS A 121 -1.59 7.34 13.26
N ASP A 122 -1.57 6.95 11.98
CA ASP A 122 -1.02 7.78 10.90
C ASP A 122 -2.10 8.74 10.35
N CYS A 123 -3.37 8.54 10.73
CA CYS A 123 -4.47 9.41 10.34
C CYS A 123 -4.53 10.68 11.20
N LYS A 124 -4.90 11.80 10.57
CA LYS A 124 -5.13 13.08 11.25
C LYS A 124 -6.45 13.05 12.04
N PRO A 125 -6.66 13.97 13.02
CA PRO A 125 -7.90 14.03 13.80
C PRO A 125 -9.19 14.21 12.99
N SER A 126 -9.12 14.82 11.79
CA SER A 126 -10.25 14.97 10.86
C SER A 126 -10.52 13.74 9.99
N GLN A 127 -9.67 12.71 10.10
CA GLN A 127 -9.74 11.50 9.30
C GLN A 127 -10.09 10.30 10.17
N VAL A 128 -10.69 9.29 9.55
CA VAL A 128 -10.99 7.99 10.14
C VAL A 128 -10.27 6.93 9.31
N TYR A 129 -9.61 6.00 9.98
CA TYR A 129 -8.92 4.91 9.30
C TYR A 129 -9.90 3.89 8.71
N SER A 130 -9.88 3.69 7.39
CA SER A 130 -10.61 2.64 6.70
C SER A 130 -9.74 1.40 6.54
N SER A 131 -9.93 0.41 7.42
CA SER A 131 -9.21 -0.88 7.34
C SER A 131 -9.52 -1.66 6.07
N ARG A 132 -10.67 -1.38 5.42
CA ARG A 132 -11.10 -2.03 4.18
C ARG A 132 -10.41 -1.45 2.96
N GLU A 133 -9.91 -0.23 3.04
CA GLU A 133 -9.27 0.47 1.91
C GLU A 133 -7.78 0.75 2.18
N CYS A 134 -7.28 0.38 3.37
CA CYS A 134 -5.93 0.67 3.82
C CYS A 134 -5.55 2.16 3.69
N ARG A 135 -6.50 3.06 3.96
CA ARG A 135 -6.29 4.51 3.87
C ARG A 135 -7.06 5.26 4.94
N CYS A 136 -6.60 6.46 5.24
CA CYS A 136 -7.35 7.43 6.01
C CYS A 136 -8.41 8.06 5.09
N VAL A 137 -9.66 8.08 5.54
CA VAL A 137 -10.79 8.70 4.84
C VAL A 137 -11.32 9.85 5.67
N CYS A 138 -11.76 10.92 5.02
CA CYS A 138 -12.32 12.07 5.72
C CYS A 138 -13.66 11.71 6.40
N ASN A 139 -13.92 12.27 7.58
CA ASN A 139 -15.16 12.02 8.31
C ASN A 139 -16.34 12.86 7.80
N ASN A 140 -16.07 13.94 7.06
CA ASN A 140 -17.02 14.91 6.52
C ASN A 140 -17.35 14.63 5.04
N SER A 141 -17.79 13.41 4.73
CA SER A 141 -18.14 12.99 3.37
C SER A 141 -19.25 13.83 2.71
N GLU A 142 -20.14 14.44 3.51
CA GLU A 142 -21.18 15.34 2.99
C GLU A 142 -20.60 16.66 2.47
N GLU A 143 -19.53 17.17 3.08
CA GLU A 143 -18.84 18.38 2.62
C GLU A 143 -18.03 18.09 1.34
N GLU A 144 -17.41 16.91 1.27
CA GLU A 144 -16.75 16.41 0.06
C GLU A 144 -17.73 16.38 -1.13
N GLN A 145 -18.92 15.78 -0.96
CA GLN A 145 -19.93 15.75 -2.01
C GLN A 145 -20.37 17.15 -2.47
N LYS A 146 -20.57 18.08 -1.52
CA LYS A 146 -20.91 19.48 -1.85
C LYS A 146 -19.77 20.24 -2.51
N CYS A 147 -18.52 19.84 -2.23
CA CYS A 147 -17.34 20.40 -2.87
C CYS A 147 -17.24 19.94 -4.32
N ASP A 148 -17.48 18.65 -4.56
CA ASP A 148 -17.41 18.03 -5.89
C ASP A 148 -18.44 18.60 -6.87
N GLU A 149 -19.55 19.14 -6.37
CA GLU A 149 -20.55 19.87 -7.17
C GLU A 149 -20.05 21.25 -7.66
N GLN A 150 -18.98 21.80 -7.08
CA GLN A 150 -18.46 23.13 -7.38
C GLN A 150 -17.28 23.08 -8.36
N GLU A 151 -17.47 23.59 -9.57
CA GLU A 151 -16.45 23.52 -10.65
C GLU A 151 -15.12 24.21 -10.33
N LYS A 152 -15.10 25.19 -9.43
CA LYS A 152 -13.89 25.98 -9.07
C LYS A 152 -13.17 25.47 -7.83
N LYS A 153 -13.70 24.43 -7.19
CA LYS A 153 -13.15 23.88 -5.95
C LYS A 153 -12.73 22.43 -6.13
N ILE A 154 -11.79 22.02 -5.30
CA ILE A 154 -11.30 20.66 -5.23
C ILE A 154 -11.22 20.22 -3.77
N TRP A 155 -11.61 18.97 -3.53
CA TRP A 155 -11.47 18.37 -2.21
C TRP A 155 -10.03 17.95 -1.95
N ASP A 156 -9.46 18.45 -0.85
CA ASP A 156 -8.17 17.99 -0.34
C ASP A 156 -8.41 16.87 0.69
N SER A 157 -8.05 15.64 0.33
CA SER A 157 -8.22 14.46 1.19
C SER A 157 -7.26 14.43 2.38
N ASP A 158 -6.16 15.18 2.34
CA ASP A 158 -5.19 15.27 3.42
C ASP A 158 -5.65 16.26 4.50
N THR A 159 -6.28 17.37 4.12
CA THR A 159 -6.82 18.35 5.08
C THR A 159 -8.30 18.13 5.39
N CYS A 160 -9.00 17.33 4.57
CA CYS A 160 -10.45 17.13 4.63
C CYS A 160 -11.23 18.44 4.50
N SER A 161 -10.86 19.23 3.48
CA SER A 161 -11.45 20.54 3.24
C SER A 161 -11.60 20.83 1.75
N CYS A 162 -12.63 21.59 1.41
CA CYS A 162 -12.85 22.10 0.06
C CYS A 162 -11.99 23.34 -0.18
N GLN A 163 -11.07 23.28 -1.15
CA GLN A 163 -10.14 24.35 -1.47
C GLN A 163 -10.39 24.90 -2.88
N CYS A 164 -10.03 26.15 -3.12
CA CYS A 164 -10.05 26.72 -4.47
C CYS A 164 -8.95 26.08 -5.33
N ILE A 165 -9.27 25.74 -6.58
CA ILE A 165 -8.28 25.16 -7.51
C ILE A 165 -7.18 26.17 -7.82
N GLU A 166 -7.56 27.44 -7.98
CA GLU A 166 -6.65 28.56 -8.21
C GLU A 166 -6.86 29.64 -7.16
N GLU A 167 -5.79 30.01 -6.47
CA GLU A 167 -5.73 31.21 -5.64
C GLU A 167 -5.00 32.31 -6.41
N GLN A 168 -5.54 33.54 -6.38
CA GLN A 168 -4.99 34.68 -7.11
C GLN A 168 -4.82 35.90 -6.20
N GLU A 169 -3.78 36.69 -6.46
CA GLU A 169 -3.59 37.97 -5.77
C GLU A 169 -4.55 39.03 -6.34
N CYS A 170 -5.45 39.52 -5.48
CA CYS A 170 -6.43 40.53 -5.88
C CYS A 170 -5.79 41.93 -5.98
N THR A 171 -6.33 42.74 -6.89
CA THR A 171 -5.93 44.15 -7.05
C THR A 171 -6.42 45.00 -5.87
N THR A 172 -5.83 46.20 -5.72
CA THR A 172 -6.10 47.10 -4.59
C THR A 172 -7.59 47.42 -4.44
N GLY A 173 -8.16 47.13 -3.27
CA GLY A 173 -9.60 47.33 -2.98
C GLY A 173 -10.45 46.07 -3.14
N TYR A 174 -9.88 44.95 -3.58
CA TYR A 174 -10.54 43.65 -3.66
C TYR A 174 -9.90 42.66 -2.67
N LYS A 175 -10.70 41.75 -2.13
CA LYS A 175 -10.25 40.62 -1.31
C LYS A 175 -10.65 39.31 -1.96
N PHE A 176 -9.81 38.30 -1.82
CA PHE A 176 -10.12 36.97 -2.32
C PHE A 176 -11.18 36.33 -1.42
N ASP A 177 -12.26 35.89 -2.02
CA ASP A 177 -13.34 35.19 -1.35
C ASP A 177 -13.16 33.68 -1.54
N TYR A 178 -12.99 32.95 -0.44
CA TYR A 178 -12.77 31.50 -0.43
C TYR A 178 -14.06 30.69 -0.64
N ASP A 179 -15.23 31.34 -0.57
CA ASP A 179 -16.53 30.74 -0.89
C ASP A 179 -16.77 30.74 -2.40
N THR A 180 -16.44 31.83 -3.11
CA THR A 180 -16.64 31.96 -4.57
C THR A 180 -15.38 31.70 -5.40
N CYS A 181 -14.21 31.59 -4.76
CA CYS A 181 -12.90 31.48 -5.39
C CYS A 181 -12.61 32.63 -6.38
N CYS A 182 -13.08 33.84 -6.06
CA CYS A 182 -12.95 35.04 -6.89
C CYS A 182 -12.55 36.25 -6.04
N CYS A 183 -12.02 37.29 -6.69
CA CYS A 183 -11.77 38.57 -6.03
C CYS A 183 -13.05 39.42 -5.98
N GLU A 184 -13.49 39.78 -4.78
CA GLU A 184 -14.67 40.59 -4.52
C GLU A 184 -14.32 41.91 -3.84
N LEU A 185 -15.16 42.93 -4.01
CA LEU A 185 -14.89 44.27 -3.49
C LEU A 185 -14.89 44.24 -1.94
N ALA A 186 -13.83 44.77 -1.33
CA ALA A 186 -13.61 44.68 0.12
C ALA A 186 -14.45 45.66 0.94
#